data_AF-A0A9E4YG44-F1
#
_entry.id   AF-A0A9E4YG44-F1
#
_cell.length_a   1.000
_cell.length_b   1.000
_cell.length_c   1.000
_cell.angle_alpha   90.00
_cell.angle_beta   90.00
_cell.angle_gamma   90.00
#
_symmetry.space_group_name_H-M   'P 1'
#
loop_
_entity.id
_entity.type
_entity.pdbx_description
1 polymer ?
#
loop_
_entity_poly.entity_id
_entity_poly.type
_entity_poly.pdbx_seq_one_letter_code
_entity_poly.pdbx_strand_id
1 'polypeptide(L)'
;DPPADDAAELTGPAAEVLDYLSEHGASFAPDIVAGTRQLPSQVEEALWVLVAAGRVTADGFSALRGLVSGLTKKVRRSSRFASRARARGMSGRSGSRWSLLRAAAPDPAEDPTDARAAQLLRRYGVVTRELLTREPMAPPWWKLVRAYRRAEARGEVRGGRFVAGFVGEQYALPEAVDALRAVHRRERTGEVVRLSACDPLNLVGILTPGPRIPAVMGNEVLYRDGVPIEAPTEVVASA
;
A
#
# COMPACT_ATOMS: atom_id res chain seq x y z
N ASP A 1 -8.88 -22.97 5.14
CA ASP A 1 -9.94 -22.39 4.30
C ASP A 1 -9.39 -21.27 3.44
N PRO A 2 -9.62 -21.30 2.10
CA PRO A 2 -9.36 -20.14 1.28
C PRO A 2 -10.37 -19.03 1.64
N PRO A 3 -10.01 -17.73 1.53
CA PRO A 3 -11.01 -16.68 1.63
C PRO A 3 -11.99 -16.89 0.48
N ALA A 4 -13.28 -16.89 0.84
CA ALA A 4 -14.39 -16.96 -0.09
C ALA A 4 -14.25 -15.87 -1.15
N ASP A 5 -14.79 -16.17 -2.33
CA ASP A 5 -15.10 -15.17 -3.34
C ASP A 5 -16.02 -14.13 -2.67
N ASP A 6 -15.46 -12.98 -2.25
CA ASP A 6 -16.17 -11.89 -1.56
C ASP A 6 -17.08 -11.12 -2.53
N ALA A 7 -17.92 -11.83 -3.26
CA ALA A 7 -19.22 -11.32 -3.67
C ALA A 7 -20.16 -11.40 -2.47
N ALA A 8 -19.79 -10.76 -1.35
CA ALA A 8 -20.79 -10.43 -0.35
C ALA A 8 -21.83 -9.57 -1.08
N GLU A 9 -23.06 -10.08 -1.20
CA GLU A 9 -24.17 -9.30 -1.75
C GLU A 9 -24.21 -7.98 -0.97
N LEU A 10 -23.86 -6.90 -1.66
CA LEU A 10 -23.91 -5.56 -1.08
C LEU A 10 -25.38 -5.33 -0.74
N THR A 11 -25.68 -5.06 0.54
CA THR A 11 -27.04 -4.81 1.02
C THR A 11 -27.10 -3.45 1.72
N GLY A 12 -28.32 -2.90 1.80
CA GLY A 12 -28.57 -1.62 2.49
C GLY A 12 -27.91 -0.41 1.79
N PRO A 13 -27.41 0.58 2.56
CA PRO A 13 -26.90 1.83 1.99
C PRO A 13 -25.79 1.68 0.93
N ALA A 14 -25.00 0.61 0.99
CA ALA A 14 -23.96 0.35 0.00
C ALA A 14 -24.54 -0.02 -1.38
N ALA A 15 -25.61 -0.82 -1.42
CA ALA A 15 -26.30 -1.14 -2.68
C ALA A 15 -26.96 0.11 -3.27
N GLU A 16 -27.69 0.87 -2.46
CA GLU A 16 -28.39 2.08 -2.91
C GLU A 16 -27.43 3.16 -3.46
N VAL A 17 -26.27 3.34 -2.85
CA VAL A 17 -25.23 4.25 -3.35
C VAL A 17 -24.64 3.73 -4.67
N LEU A 18 -24.43 2.43 -4.79
CA LEU A 18 -23.93 1.80 -6.02
C LEU A 18 -24.94 1.96 -7.18
N ASP A 19 -26.22 1.74 -6.91
CA ASP A 19 -27.31 1.90 -7.88
C ASP A 19 -27.42 3.37 -8.32
N TYR A 20 -27.41 4.30 -7.36
CA TYR A 20 -27.43 5.73 -7.66
C TYR A 20 -26.28 6.15 -8.59
N LEU A 21 -25.04 5.70 -8.31
CA LEU A 21 -23.88 5.99 -9.16
C LEU A 21 -23.93 5.29 -10.52
N SER A 22 -24.61 4.14 -10.60
CA SER A 22 -24.83 3.43 -11.86
C SER A 22 -25.76 4.20 -12.78
N GLU A 23 -26.80 4.82 -12.23
CA GLU A 23 -27.80 5.60 -12.98
C GLU A 23 -27.32 7.02 -13.30
N HIS A 24 -26.70 7.70 -12.33
CA HIS A 24 -26.40 9.14 -12.41
C HIS A 24 -24.93 9.44 -12.77
N GLY A 25 -24.07 8.42 -12.80
CA GLY A 25 -22.66 8.58 -13.10
C GLY A 25 -21.87 9.22 -11.96
N ALA A 26 -20.84 10.01 -12.30
CA ALA A 26 -19.94 10.60 -11.32
C ALA A 26 -20.62 11.75 -10.56
N SER A 27 -20.81 11.60 -9.25
CA SER A 27 -21.61 12.51 -8.42
C SER A 27 -20.87 12.97 -7.16
N PHE A 28 -21.22 14.15 -6.64
CA PHE A 28 -20.67 14.60 -5.36
C PHE A 28 -21.41 13.93 -4.19
N ALA A 29 -20.74 13.78 -3.05
CA ALA A 29 -21.35 13.17 -1.86
C ALA A 29 -22.70 13.82 -1.45
N PRO A 30 -22.88 15.16 -1.48
CA PRO A 30 -24.18 15.77 -1.19
C PRO A 30 -25.29 15.37 -2.17
N ASP A 31 -24.95 15.17 -3.45
CA ASP A 31 -25.91 14.75 -4.47
C ASP A 31 -26.35 13.30 -4.24
N ILE A 32 -25.40 12.44 -3.84
CA ILE A 32 -25.66 11.05 -3.46
C ILE A 32 -26.56 11.00 -2.22
N VAL A 33 -26.26 11.79 -1.18
CA VAL A 33 -27.11 11.91 0.03
C VAL A 33 -28.54 12.32 -0.33
N ALA A 34 -28.69 13.34 -1.18
CA ALA A 34 -30.00 13.82 -1.61
C ALA A 34 -30.75 12.77 -2.45
N GLY A 35 -30.04 12.07 -3.33
CA GLY A 35 -30.58 11.05 -4.22
C GLY A 35 -31.02 9.76 -3.52
N THR A 36 -30.22 9.26 -2.58
CA THR A 36 -30.53 8.02 -1.83
C THR A 36 -31.39 8.27 -0.59
N ARG A 37 -31.50 9.53 -0.14
CA ARG A 37 -32.18 9.93 1.11
C ARG A 37 -31.60 9.27 2.38
N GLN A 38 -30.36 8.80 2.29
CA GLN A 38 -29.61 8.25 3.42
C GLN A 38 -28.97 9.37 4.25
N LEU A 39 -28.62 9.10 5.51
CA LEU A 39 -27.87 10.06 6.31
C LEU A 39 -26.45 10.26 5.74
N PRO A 40 -25.84 11.45 5.85
CA PRO A 40 -24.48 11.69 5.39
C PRO A 40 -23.45 10.69 5.92
N SER A 41 -23.58 10.26 7.18
CA SER A 41 -22.70 9.25 7.78
C SER A 41 -22.89 7.86 7.17
N GLN A 42 -24.12 7.49 6.78
CA GLN A 42 -24.40 6.21 6.13
C GLN A 42 -23.86 6.18 4.71
N VAL A 43 -23.96 7.29 3.97
CA VAL A 43 -23.34 7.42 2.64
C VAL A 43 -21.81 7.38 2.75
N GLU A 44 -21.22 8.03 3.76
CA GLU A 44 -19.77 7.96 4.00
C GLU A 44 -19.31 6.52 4.29
N GLU A 45 -20.02 5.80 5.15
CA GLU A 45 -19.74 4.39 5.47
C GLU A 45 -19.95 3.47 4.26
N ALA A 46 -21.04 3.66 3.51
CA ALA A 46 -21.30 2.95 2.26
C ALA A 46 -20.18 3.14 1.24
N LEU A 47 -19.73 4.37 1.03
CA LEU A 47 -18.61 4.68 0.14
C LEU A 47 -17.32 4.01 0.62
N TRP A 48 -17.07 3.93 1.94
CA TRP A 48 -15.92 3.19 2.48
C TRP A 48 -15.97 1.70 2.16
N VAL A 49 -17.13 1.07 2.35
CA VAL A 49 -17.36 -0.34 2.02
C VAL A 49 -17.17 -0.58 0.51
N LEU A 50 -17.74 0.28 -0.33
CA LEU A 50 -17.62 0.17 -1.78
C LEU A 50 -16.18 0.40 -2.28
N VAL A 51 -15.42 1.29 -1.64
CA VAL A 51 -13.98 1.48 -1.94
C VAL A 51 -13.20 0.23 -1.55
N ALA A 52 -13.44 -0.32 -0.35
CA ALA A 52 -12.80 -1.55 0.10
C ALA A 52 -13.11 -2.74 -0.82
N ALA A 53 -14.33 -2.80 -1.36
CA ALA A 53 -14.76 -3.79 -2.34
C ALA A 53 -14.30 -3.48 -3.79
N GLY A 54 -13.58 -2.38 -4.01
CA GLY A 54 -13.11 -1.99 -5.34
C GLY A 54 -14.22 -1.71 -6.34
N ARG A 55 -15.36 -1.15 -5.89
CA ARG A 55 -16.53 -0.84 -6.74
C ARG A 55 -16.66 0.63 -7.09
N VAL A 56 -16.10 1.53 -6.27
CA VAL A 56 -16.14 2.98 -6.51
C VAL A 56 -14.77 3.61 -6.36
N THR A 57 -14.58 4.75 -6.99
CA THR A 57 -13.37 5.58 -6.92
C THR A 57 -13.75 7.06 -6.84
N ALA A 58 -12.80 7.89 -6.42
CA ALA A 58 -12.97 9.35 -6.38
C ALA A 58 -11.95 10.06 -7.27
N ASP A 59 -12.35 11.15 -7.92
CA ASP A 59 -11.48 11.94 -8.81
C ASP A 59 -10.51 12.88 -8.07
N GLY A 60 -10.43 12.78 -6.73
CA GLY A 60 -9.57 13.62 -5.91
C GLY A 60 -9.28 13.04 -4.54
N PHE A 61 -8.21 13.55 -3.94
CA PHE A 61 -7.75 13.10 -2.62
C PHE A 61 -8.56 13.68 -1.45
N SER A 62 -9.43 14.67 -1.66
CA SER A 62 -10.24 15.25 -0.58
C SER A 62 -11.27 14.25 -0.06
N ALA A 63 -11.88 13.46 -0.94
CA ALA A 63 -12.77 12.36 -0.59
C ALA A 63 -12.07 11.30 0.28
N LEU A 64 -10.92 10.81 -0.16
CA LEU A 64 -10.14 9.81 0.58
C LEU A 64 -9.66 10.36 1.93
N ARG A 65 -9.17 11.61 1.97
CA ARG A 65 -8.76 12.24 3.23
C ARG A 65 -9.93 12.42 4.20
N GLY A 66 -11.13 12.70 3.69
CA GLY A 66 -12.36 12.75 4.48
C GLY A 66 -12.60 11.43 5.22
N LEU A 67 -12.60 10.32 4.48
CA LEU A 67 -12.83 8.98 5.02
C LEU A 67 -11.76 8.56 6.04
N VAL A 68 -10.48 8.77 5.71
CA VAL A 68 -9.35 8.47 6.62
C VAL A 68 -9.40 9.35 7.88
N SER A 69 -9.81 10.62 7.75
CA SER A 69 -9.97 11.53 8.89
C SER A 69 -11.21 11.23 9.72
N GLY A 70 -12.28 10.70 9.13
CA GLY A 70 -13.49 10.23 9.82
C GLY A 70 -13.19 9.08 10.77
N LEU A 71 -12.37 8.12 10.34
CA LEU A 71 -11.88 6.99 11.14
C LEU A 71 -11.04 7.47 12.34
N THR A 72 -10.18 8.48 12.16
CA THR A 72 -9.35 9.04 13.24
C THR A 72 -10.12 9.94 14.21
N LYS A 73 -11.22 10.56 13.77
CA LYS A 73 -12.13 11.33 14.64
C LYS A 73 -12.85 10.46 15.67
N LYS A 74 -13.07 9.17 15.38
CA LYS A 74 -13.70 8.23 16.32
C LYS A 74 -12.77 7.88 17.50
N VAL A 75 -11.45 8.08 17.36
CA VAL A 75 -10.45 7.80 18.40
C VAL A 75 -10.03 9.04 19.19
N ARG A 76 -10.27 10.27 18.69
CA ARG A 76 -9.83 11.51 19.35
C ARG A 76 -10.98 12.43 19.72
N ARG A 77 -11.74 12.07 20.76
CA ARG A 77 -12.44 13.03 21.63
C ARG A 77 -11.47 13.63 22.66
N SER A 78 -10.37 14.22 22.20
CA SER A 78 -9.55 15.12 23.02
C SER A 78 -8.52 15.77 22.11
N SER A 79 -8.69 17.06 21.83
CA SER A 79 -7.61 18.03 21.63
C SER A 79 -8.18 19.29 20.96
N ARG A 80 -7.98 20.42 21.62
CA ARG A 80 -8.47 21.78 21.31
C ARG A 80 -7.89 22.39 20.01
N PHE A 81 -7.42 21.58 19.06
CA PHE A 81 -6.80 22.00 17.81
C PHE A 81 -7.71 21.90 16.57
N ALA A 82 -8.93 21.36 16.71
CA ALA A 82 -9.89 21.22 15.60
C ALA A 82 -10.53 22.55 15.12
N SER A 83 -10.27 23.68 15.78
CA SER A 83 -10.91 24.97 15.48
C SER A 83 -10.25 25.73 14.32
N ARG A 84 -9.00 25.45 13.94
CA ARG A 84 -8.30 26.19 12.87
C ARG A 84 -8.53 25.66 11.45
N ALA A 85 -9.04 24.44 11.28
CA ALA A 85 -9.37 23.90 9.95
C ALA A 85 -10.74 24.39 9.41
N ARG A 86 -11.58 25.00 10.25
CA ARG A 86 -12.87 25.59 9.81
C ARG A 86 -12.77 27.02 9.28
N ALA A 87 -11.60 27.66 9.36
CA ALA A 87 -11.43 29.08 9.05
C ALA A 87 -10.95 29.40 7.62
N ARG A 88 -10.78 28.40 6.75
CA ARG A 88 -10.64 28.63 5.30
C ARG A 88 -11.90 28.15 4.60
N GLY A 89 -12.84 29.08 4.43
CA GLY A 89 -13.96 28.93 3.53
C GLY A 89 -13.45 28.70 2.10
N MET A 90 -13.45 27.44 1.68
CA MET A 90 -13.41 27.05 0.28
C MET A 90 -14.75 26.37 -0.02
N SER A 91 -15.65 27.17 -0.60
CA SER A 91 -16.71 26.81 -1.54
C SER A 91 -17.31 25.40 -1.44
N GLY A 92 -18.62 25.35 -1.14
CA GLY A 92 -19.49 24.17 -1.06
C GLY A 92 -19.64 23.29 -2.31
N ARG A 93 -18.63 23.20 -3.17
CA ARG A 93 -18.47 22.17 -4.22
C ARG A 93 -17.04 21.65 -4.34
N SER A 94 -16.14 22.01 -3.42
CA SER A 94 -14.75 21.53 -3.39
C SER A 94 -14.62 20.10 -2.83
N GLY A 95 -15.52 19.21 -3.22
CA GLY A 95 -15.45 17.77 -2.97
C GLY A 95 -14.85 17.04 -4.17
N SER A 96 -14.35 15.82 -3.96
CA SER A 96 -14.11 14.91 -5.08
C SER A 96 -15.44 14.26 -5.48
N ARG A 97 -15.65 14.01 -6.77
CA ARG A 97 -16.78 13.21 -7.26
C ARG A 97 -16.47 11.74 -7.09
N TRP A 98 -17.48 11.00 -6.66
CA TRP A 98 -17.48 9.55 -6.59
C TRP A 98 -18.01 8.99 -7.90
N SER A 99 -17.40 7.92 -8.38
CA SER A 99 -17.79 7.26 -9.62
C SER A 99 -17.58 5.76 -9.47
N LEU A 100 -18.28 4.98 -10.29
CA LEU A 100 -18.03 3.55 -10.38
C LEU A 100 -16.59 3.29 -10.84
N LEU A 101 -15.89 2.39 -10.14
CA LEU A 101 -14.62 1.87 -10.61
C LEU A 101 -14.89 0.86 -11.72
N ARG A 102 -14.79 1.31 -12.97
CA ARG A 102 -14.82 0.43 -14.14
C ARG A 102 -13.43 -0.17 -14.33
N ALA A 103 -13.12 -1.23 -13.60
CA ALA A 103 -11.96 -2.04 -13.93
C ALA A 103 -12.22 -2.73 -15.28
N ALA A 104 -11.22 -2.75 -16.17
CA ALA A 104 -11.26 -3.69 -17.29
C ALA A 104 -11.43 -5.10 -16.69
N ALA A 105 -12.34 -5.89 -17.25
CA ALA A 105 -12.47 -7.29 -16.83
C ALA A 105 -11.08 -7.93 -16.97
N PRO A 106 -10.53 -8.51 -15.89
CA PRO A 106 -9.25 -9.20 -15.99
C PRO A 106 -9.37 -10.29 -17.05
N ASP A 107 -8.34 -10.46 -17.87
CA ASP A 107 -8.29 -11.60 -18.77
C ASP A 107 -8.40 -12.87 -17.91
N PRO A 108 -9.41 -13.74 -18.11
CA PRO A 108 -9.56 -14.96 -17.33
C PRO A 108 -8.36 -15.90 -17.43
N ALA A 109 -7.49 -15.72 -18.43
CA ALA A 109 -6.23 -16.46 -18.56
C ALA A 109 -5.10 -15.91 -17.67
N GLU A 110 -5.18 -14.65 -17.23
CA GLU A 110 -4.16 -14.02 -16.38
C GLU A 110 -4.41 -14.35 -14.90
N ASP A 111 -3.47 -15.09 -14.31
CA ASP A 111 -3.47 -15.33 -12.87
C ASP A 111 -3.15 -14.00 -12.15
N PRO A 112 -4.03 -13.46 -11.29
CA PRO A 112 -3.77 -12.18 -10.59
C PRO A 112 -2.50 -12.24 -9.71
N THR A 113 -2.04 -13.44 -9.37
CA THR A 113 -0.76 -13.66 -8.70
C THR A 113 0.41 -13.14 -9.52
N ASP A 114 0.37 -13.26 -10.86
CA ASP A 114 1.48 -12.86 -11.74
C ASP A 114 1.71 -11.34 -11.68
N ALA A 115 0.63 -10.55 -11.70
CA ALA A 115 0.71 -9.10 -11.53
C ALA A 115 1.32 -8.71 -10.18
N ARG A 116 0.92 -9.41 -9.10
CA ARG A 116 1.43 -9.17 -7.75
C ARG A 116 2.88 -9.61 -7.59
N ALA A 117 3.27 -10.73 -8.19
CA ALA A 117 4.64 -11.22 -8.26
C ALA A 117 5.55 -10.22 -8.99
N ALA A 118 5.12 -9.73 -10.15
CA ALA A 118 5.85 -8.71 -10.91
C ALA A 118 5.98 -7.39 -10.13
N GLN A 119 4.94 -6.98 -9.39
CA GLN A 119 5.01 -5.80 -8.52
C GLN A 119 6.05 -5.96 -7.41
N LEU A 120 6.14 -7.12 -6.76
CA LEU A 120 7.13 -7.40 -5.72
C LEU A 120 8.55 -7.37 -6.29
N LEU A 121 8.78 -7.97 -7.46
CA LEU A 121 10.07 -7.90 -8.15
C LEU A 121 10.47 -6.47 -8.51
N ARG A 122 9.56 -5.65 -9.05
CA ARG A 122 9.85 -4.23 -9.33
C ARG A 122 10.14 -3.42 -8.07
N ARG A 123 9.50 -3.74 -6.95
CA ARG A 123 9.69 -3.04 -5.67
C ARG A 123 11.04 -3.37 -5.02
N TYR A 124 11.46 -4.63 -5.08
CA TYR A 124 12.59 -5.12 -4.28
C TYR A 124 13.81 -5.54 -5.11
N GLY A 125 13.65 -5.76 -6.41
CA GLY A 125 14.66 -6.32 -7.31
C GLY A 125 14.88 -7.82 -7.11
N VAL A 126 15.04 -8.25 -5.85
CA VAL A 126 15.15 -9.64 -5.42
C VAL A 126 14.07 -9.96 -4.39
N VAL A 127 13.38 -11.08 -4.59
CA VAL A 127 12.31 -11.54 -3.69
C VAL A 127 12.71 -12.87 -3.06
N THR A 128 12.59 -12.93 -1.72
CA THR A 128 12.74 -14.13 -0.90
C THR A 128 11.49 -14.36 -0.07
N ARG A 129 11.33 -15.54 0.52
CA ARG A 129 10.16 -15.86 1.35
C ARG A 129 10.08 -14.95 2.58
N GLU A 130 11.21 -14.68 3.23
CA GLU A 130 11.31 -13.89 4.46
C GLU A 130 10.84 -12.44 4.25
N LEU A 131 11.06 -11.90 3.05
CA LEU A 131 10.62 -10.56 2.64
C LEU A 131 9.10 -10.35 2.77
N LEU A 132 8.31 -11.42 2.63
CA LEU A 132 6.85 -11.35 2.72
C LEU A 132 6.37 -10.90 4.11
N THR A 133 7.23 -10.94 5.13
CA THR A 133 6.96 -10.35 6.46
C THR A 133 6.62 -8.85 6.37
N ARG A 134 7.09 -8.16 5.31
CA ARG A 134 6.77 -6.74 5.04
C ARG A 134 5.48 -6.55 4.24
N GLU A 135 4.96 -7.60 3.62
CA GLU A 135 3.86 -7.57 2.66
C GLU A 135 2.67 -8.40 3.16
N PRO A 136 1.88 -7.87 4.11
CA PRO A 136 0.76 -8.63 4.71
C PRO A 136 -0.32 -9.01 3.68
N MET A 137 -0.38 -8.32 2.55
CA MET A 137 -1.30 -8.57 1.44
C MET A 137 -0.62 -9.33 0.28
N ALA A 138 0.56 -9.93 0.50
CA ALA A 138 1.18 -10.79 -0.51
C ALA A 138 0.41 -12.11 -0.63
N PRO A 139 0.26 -12.66 -1.86
CA PRO A 139 -0.16 -14.03 -2.05
C PRO A 139 0.77 -14.99 -1.29
N PRO A 140 0.28 -16.17 -0.89
CA PRO A 140 1.10 -17.20 -0.28
C PRO A 140 2.36 -17.50 -1.11
N TRP A 141 3.49 -17.73 -0.45
CA TRP A 141 4.78 -17.93 -1.11
C TRP A 141 4.73 -18.98 -2.23
N TRP A 142 4.03 -20.09 -2.02
CA TRP A 142 3.91 -21.14 -3.03
C TRP A 142 3.19 -20.70 -4.31
N LYS A 143 2.24 -19.76 -4.24
CA LYS A 143 1.59 -19.15 -5.42
C LYS A 143 2.60 -18.27 -6.17
N LEU A 144 3.35 -17.46 -5.42
CA LEU A 144 4.40 -16.61 -5.99
C LEU A 144 5.49 -17.44 -6.67
N VAL A 145 5.93 -18.55 -6.08
CA VAL A 145 6.90 -19.47 -6.70
C VAL A 145 6.38 -20.00 -8.05
N ARG A 146 5.11 -20.36 -8.16
CA ARG A 146 4.52 -20.78 -9.44
C ARG A 146 4.54 -19.65 -10.48
N ALA A 147 4.15 -18.44 -10.07
CA ALA A 147 4.22 -17.25 -10.92
C ALA A 147 5.65 -16.96 -11.39
N TYR A 148 6.63 -17.01 -10.47
CA TYR A 148 8.02 -16.75 -10.81
C TYR A 148 8.64 -17.83 -11.69
N ARG A 149 8.27 -19.11 -11.54
CA ARG A 149 8.71 -20.17 -12.46
C ARG A 149 8.16 -19.97 -13.88
N ARG A 150 6.91 -19.51 -14.01
CA ARG A 150 6.36 -19.12 -15.33
C ARG A 150 7.14 -17.96 -15.92
N ALA A 151 7.43 -16.92 -15.12
CA ALA A 151 8.23 -15.77 -15.56
C ALA A 151 9.68 -16.14 -15.92
N GLU A 152 10.29 -17.05 -15.16
CA GLU A 152 11.63 -17.58 -15.45
C GLU A 152 11.65 -18.38 -16.75
N ALA A 153 10.64 -19.23 -17.00
CA ALA A 153 10.50 -19.95 -18.27
C ALA A 153 10.37 -19.01 -19.48
N ARG A 154 9.81 -17.81 -19.28
CA ARG A 154 9.76 -16.73 -20.29
C ARG A 154 11.06 -15.90 -20.37
N GLY A 155 12.01 -16.13 -19.47
CA GLY A 155 13.28 -15.39 -19.41
C GLY A 155 13.19 -14.00 -18.76
N GLU A 156 12.06 -13.65 -18.15
CA GLU A 156 11.82 -12.35 -17.52
C GLU A 156 12.51 -12.22 -16.16
N VAL A 157 12.75 -13.35 -15.49
CA VAL A 157 13.23 -13.44 -14.11
C VAL A 157 14.31 -14.53 -14.03
N ARG A 158 15.21 -14.41 -13.06
CA ARG A 158 16.19 -15.45 -12.72
C ARG A 158 15.85 -16.08 -11.38
N GLY A 159 15.67 -17.40 -11.34
CA GLY A 159 15.64 -18.19 -10.12
C GLY A 159 17.06 -18.52 -9.65
N GLY A 160 17.29 -18.53 -8.34
CA GLY A 160 18.60 -18.88 -7.79
C GLY A 160 18.80 -18.49 -6.34
N ARG A 161 20.06 -18.33 -5.96
CA ARG A 161 20.48 -17.80 -4.66
C ARG A 161 21.37 -16.59 -4.89
N PHE A 162 20.82 -15.39 -4.66
CA PHE A 162 21.49 -14.12 -4.91
C PHE A 162 22.00 -13.48 -3.63
N VAL A 163 21.27 -13.66 -2.52
CA VAL A 163 21.58 -13.11 -1.21
C VAL A 163 21.83 -14.25 -0.21
N ALA A 164 22.96 -14.20 0.49
CA ALA A 164 23.30 -15.18 1.53
C ALA A 164 22.47 -14.97 2.82
N GLY A 165 22.42 -15.98 3.68
CA GLY A 165 21.74 -15.90 4.99
C GLY A 165 20.24 -16.22 4.98
N PHE A 166 19.67 -16.53 3.81
CA PHE A 166 18.27 -16.91 3.65
C PHE A 166 18.14 -18.31 3.08
N VAL A 167 17.10 -19.03 3.52
CA VAL A 167 16.85 -20.41 3.09
C VAL A 167 15.84 -20.41 1.94
N GLY A 168 16.07 -21.27 0.96
CA GLY A 168 15.15 -21.51 -0.14
C GLY A 168 15.52 -20.77 -1.43
N GLU A 169 14.59 -20.85 -2.37
CA GLU A 169 14.70 -20.27 -3.71
C GLU A 169 14.44 -18.76 -3.67
N GLN A 170 15.21 -18.01 -4.44
CA GLN A 170 15.05 -16.57 -4.60
C GLN A 170 14.81 -16.26 -6.07
N TYR A 171 14.10 -15.17 -6.33
CA TYR A 171 13.79 -14.73 -7.68
C TYR A 171 14.20 -13.28 -7.84
N ALA A 172 14.88 -12.96 -8.93
CA ALA A 172 15.42 -11.64 -9.18
C ALA A 172 15.18 -11.18 -10.62
N LEU A 173 14.97 -9.88 -10.81
CA LEU A 173 15.06 -9.28 -12.13
C LEU A 173 16.52 -9.40 -12.64
N PRO A 174 16.74 -9.66 -13.95
CA PRO A 174 18.09 -9.73 -14.52
C PRO A 174 18.95 -8.51 -14.17
N GLU A 175 18.39 -7.31 -14.31
CA GLU A 175 19.03 -6.04 -13.97
C GLU A 175 19.36 -5.91 -12.47
N ALA A 176 18.55 -6.51 -11.59
CA ALA A 176 18.83 -6.52 -10.15
C ALA A 176 20.02 -7.44 -9.82
N VAL A 177 20.18 -8.56 -10.53
CA VAL A 177 21.36 -9.43 -10.39
C VAL A 177 22.63 -8.69 -10.81
N ASP A 178 22.57 -7.95 -11.91
CA ASP A 178 23.72 -7.18 -12.39
C ASP A 178 24.04 -6.00 -11.47
N ALA A 179 23.02 -5.33 -10.93
CA ALA A 179 23.20 -4.30 -9.90
C ALA A 179 23.85 -4.86 -8.63
N LEU A 180 23.41 -6.03 -8.14
CA LEU A 180 24.03 -6.70 -6.98
C LEU A 180 25.51 -7.01 -7.23
N ARG A 181 25.84 -7.52 -8.42
CA ARG A 181 27.24 -7.79 -8.80
C ARG A 181 28.07 -6.51 -8.87
N ALA A 182 27.50 -5.42 -9.38
CA ALA A 182 28.17 -4.12 -9.44
C ALA A 182 28.43 -3.57 -8.03
N VAL A 183 27.43 -3.61 -7.14
CA VAL A 183 27.57 -3.20 -5.73
C VAL A 183 28.61 -4.05 -5.01
N HIS A 184 28.61 -5.37 -5.23
CA HIS A 184 29.60 -6.27 -4.61
C HIS A 184 31.06 -5.94 -4.98
N ARG A 185 31.30 -5.43 -6.20
CA ARG A 185 32.64 -5.02 -6.66
C ARG A 185 33.03 -3.61 -6.21
N ARG A 186 32.08 -2.81 -5.72
CA ARG A 186 32.34 -1.42 -5.33
C ARG A 186 32.96 -1.38 -3.94
N GLU A 187 33.97 -0.54 -3.75
CA GLU A 187 34.50 -0.25 -2.43
C GLU A 187 33.46 0.49 -1.58
N ARG A 188 33.41 0.17 -0.29
CA ARG A 188 32.53 0.84 0.67
C ARG A 188 33.04 2.24 0.94
N THR A 189 32.18 3.24 0.73
CA THR A 189 32.53 4.66 0.88
C THR A 189 32.04 5.25 2.19
N GLY A 190 31.35 4.47 3.03
CA GLY A 190 30.68 4.99 4.22
C GLY A 190 29.42 5.79 3.88
N GLU A 191 28.80 5.53 2.71
CA GLU A 191 27.64 6.28 2.26
C GLU A 191 26.48 6.08 3.24
N VAL A 192 25.91 7.19 3.75
CA VAL A 192 24.77 7.15 4.66
C VAL A 192 23.50 7.53 3.92
N VAL A 193 22.57 6.58 3.85
CA VAL A 193 21.25 6.75 3.24
C VAL A 193 20.21 6.81 4.35
N ARG A 194 19.40 7.87 4.35
CA ARG A 194 18.28 8.06 5.28
C ARG A 194 16.96 7.78 4.59
N LEU A 195 16.17 6.89 5.17
CA LEU A 195 14.86 6.48 4.66
C LEU A 195 13.78 6.73 5.71
N SER A 196 12.57 7.02 5.25
CA SER A 196 11.41 6.96 6.15
C SER A 196 11.20 5.52 6.62
N ALA A 197 10.83 5.31 7.89
CA ALA A 197 10.47 3.98 8.37
C ALA A 197 9.20 3.42 7.66
N CYS A 198 8.39 4.28 7.05
CA CYS A 198 7.25 3.87 6.23
C CYS A 198 7.67 3.33 4.85
N ASP A 199 8.92 3.55 4.44
CA ASP A 199 9.43 3.07 3.16
C ASP A 199 9.43 1.52 3.09
N PRO A 200 9.16 0.91 1.92
CA PRO A 200 9.26 -0.53 1.74
C PRO A 200 10.66 -1.11 2.02
N LEU A 201 11.71 -0.31 1.87
CA LEU A 201 13.10 -0.70 2.13
C LEU A 201 13.48 -0.69 3.62
N ASN A 202 12.56 -0.31 4.52
CA ASN A 202 12.70 -0.61 5.94
C ASN A 202 12.60 -2.13 6.17
N LEU A 203 13.75 -2.79 6.07
CA LEU A 203 13.92 -4.25 6.20
C LEU A 203 14.71 -4.63 7.47
N VAL A 204 14.85 -3.68 8.41
CA VAL A 204 15.53 -3.91 9.70
C VAL A 204 14.74 -4.90 10.55
N GLY A 205 15.41 -5.93 11.04
CA GLY A 205 14.77 -7.05 11.74
C GLY A 205 14.03 -8.02 10.81
N ILE A 206 14.15 -7.85 9.48
CA ILE A 206 13.64 -8.80 8.47
C ILE A 206 14.81 -9.41 7.71
N LEU A 207 15.52 -8.58 6.92
CA LEU A 207 16.70 -9.04 6.17
C LEU A 207 18.00 -8.70 6.90
N THR A 208 18.06 -7.54 7.54
CA THR A 208 19.24 -7.12 8.30
C THR A 208 19.03 -7.37 9.79
N PRO A 209 20.06 -7.81 10.54
CA PRO A 209 19.97 -7.96 11.99
C PRO A 209 19.54 -6.68 12.70
N GLY A 210 18.96 -6.83 13.88
CA GLY A 210 18.55 -5.72 14.75
C GLY A 210 17.05 -5.73 15.10
N PRO A 211 16.63 -4.87 16.04
CA PRO A 211 15.23 -4.74 16.40
C PRO A 211 14.42 -4.14 15.24
N ARG A 212 13.22 -4.67 15.01
CA ARG A 212 12.34 -4.18 13.94
C ARG A 212 11.97 -2.72 14.19
N ILE A 213 12.21 -1.87 13.19
CA ILE A 213 11.83 -0.45 13.26
C ILE A 213 10.37 -0.30 12.82
N PRO A 214 9.46 0.23 13.67
CA PRO A 214 8.06 0.40 13.32
C PRO A 214 7.86 1.38 12.16
N ALA A 215 7.03 0.99 11.19
CA ALA A 215 6.67 1.79 10.02
C ALA A 215 5.64 2.89 10.36
N VAL A 216 6.02 3.78 11.27
CA VAL A 216 5.21 4.91 11.73
C VAL A 216 5.72 6.20 11.12
N MET A 217 4.81 7.08 10.69
CA MET A 217 5.16 8.39 10.13
C MET A 217 6.01 9.19 11.12
N GLY A 218 7.11 9.76 10.64
CA GLY A 218 8.09 10.50 11.44
C GLY A 218 9.26 9.66 11.93
N ASN A 219 9.15 8.32 11.96
CA ASN A 219 10.30 7.46 12.21
C ASN A 219 11.20 7.38 10.97
N GLU A 220 12.50 7.21 11.20
CA GLU A 220 13.52 7.10 10.14
C GLU A 220 14.41 5.88 10.36
N VAL A 221 15.02 5.41 9.27
CA VAL A 221 16.01 4.34 9.25
C VAL A 221 17.26 4.88 8.54
N LEU A 222 18.43 4.63 9.12
CA LEU A 222 19.71 5.02 8.54
C LEU A 222 20.47 3.78 8.13
N TYR A 223 20.98 3.78 6.91
CA TYR A 223 21.83 2.73 6.37
C TYR A 223 23.20 3.31 6.06
N ARG A 224 24.27 2.67 6.54
CA ARG A 224 25.65 2.93 6.11
C ARG A 224 26.11 1.78 5.22
N ASP A 225 26.37 2.07 3.95
CA ASP A 225 26.72 1.07 2.94
C ASP A 225 25.77 -0.15 2.94
N GLY A 226 24.47 0.10 3.14
CA GLY A 226 23.42 -0.92 3.19
C GLY A 226 23.25 -1.65 4.54
N VAL A 227 24.05 -1.33 5.56
CA VAL A 227 23.91 -1.88 6.92
C VAL A 227 23.17 -0.88 7.80
N PRO A 228 22.11 -1.28 8.53
CA PRO A 228 21.41 -0.36 9.41
C PRO A 228 22.32 0.12 10.54
N ILE A 229 22.25 1.41 10.84
CA ILE A 229 22.95 2.05 11.95
C ILE A 229 21.95 2.73 12.88
N GLU A 230 22.28 2.81 14.16
CA GLU A 230 21.52 3.64 15.09
C GLU A 230 21.62 5.10 14.67
N ALA A 231 20.51 5.83 14.82
CA ALA A 231 20.54 7.27 14.62
C ALA A 231 21.54 7.87 15.59
N PRO A 232 22.41 8.80 15.13
CA PRO A 232 23.28 9.51 16.05
C PRO A 232 22.38 10.17 17.09
N THR A 233 22.55 9.77 18.34
CA THR A 233 21.91 10.40 19.48
C THR A 233 22.38 11.85 19.46
N GLU A 234 21.55 12.77 18.97
CA GLU A 234 21.77 14.18 19.25
C GLU A 234 21.71 14.29 20.77
N VAL A 235 22.89 14.37 21.40
CA VAL A 235 23.02 14.90 22.74
C VAL A 235 22.51 16.32 22.62
N VAL A 236 21.23 16.51 22.91
CA VAL A 236 20.67 17.84 23.15
C VAL A 236 21.40 18.35 24.38
N ALA A 237 22.53 19.01 24.15
CA ALA A 237 23.19 19.84 25.14
C ALA A 237 22.18 20.94 25.48
N SER A 238 21.46 20.73 26.58
CA SER A 238 20.71 21.78 27.25
C SER A 238 21.69 22.87 27.66
N ALA A 239 21.60 24.02 27.00
CA ALA A 239 22.13 25.29 27.45
C ALA A 239 20.96 26.22 27.76
#